data_AF-A0AAN6XUP8-F1
#
_entry.id   AF-A0AAN6XUP8-F1
#
_cell.length_a   1.000
_cell.length_b   1.000
_cell.length_c   1.000
_cell.angle_alpha   90.00
_cell.angle_beta   90.00
_cell.angle_gamma   90.00
#
_symmetry.space_group_name_H-M   'P 1'
#
loop_
_entity.id
_entity.type
_entity.pdbx_description
1 polymer ?
#
loop_
_entity_poly.entity_id
_entity_poly.type
_entity_poly.pdbx_seq_one_letter_code
_entity_poly.pdbx_strand_id
1 'polypeptide(L)'
;DGTSRHLLEGSRAVVALKTVSRFWGEDKVQHYRWAERGESYCNKLCTAAREVKGWDEAVVKLNRLIHSRARQLRVGGVKVSVNSIEPQDLISLRVWSHKDTYTRKVDEREIVLPFRELAATDLPAGFCFDRFGLLIRMEEQRPESVPEGGVMIDGVVSEWSQQVQRPRK
;
A
#
# COMPACT_ATOMS: atom_id res chain seq x y z
N ASP A 1 -8.42 26.09 -27.53
CA ASP A 1 -8.73 25.05 -26.53
C ASP A 1 -7.73 25.15 -25.37
N GLY A 2 -7.99 26.05 -24.41
CA GLY A 2 -6.97 26.53 -23.47
C GLY A 2 -7.51 26.89 -22.07
N THR A 3 -8.73 26.50 -21.76
CA THR A 3 -9.45 26.99 -20.56
C THR A 3 -9.30 26.09 -19.34
N SER A 4 -8.73 24.88 -19.49
CA SER A 4 -8.71 23.86 -18.42
C SER A 4 -7.49 23.95 -17.48
N ARG A 5 -6.34 24.44 -17.96
CA ARG A 5 -5.12 24.52 -17.12
C ARG A 5 -5.19 25.60 -16.04
N HIS A 6 -5.90 26.70 -16.30
CA HIS A 6 -5.93 27.86 -15.39
C HIS A 6 -6.87 27.70 -14.19
N LEU A 7 -7.90 26.84 -14.27
CA LEU A 7 -8.82 26.58 -13.15
C LEU A 7 -8.23 25.66 -12.08
N LEU A 8 -7.27 24.80 -12.44
CA LEU A 8 -6.62 23.89 -11.50
C LEU A 8 -5.56 24.61 -10.65
N GLU A 9 -4.91 25.63 -11.19
CA GLU A 9 -3.73 26.28 -10.62
C GLU A 9 -4.02 27.11 -9.34
N GLY A 10 -5.29 27.43 -9.10
CA GLY A 10 -5.80 28.07 -7.88
C GLY A 10 -6.66 27.17 -6.99
N SER A 11 -6.80 25.88 -7.30
CA SER A 11 -7.64 24.99 -6.49
C SER A 11 -7.02 24.77 -5.10
N ARG A 12 -7.86 24.65 -4.07
CA ARG A 12 -7.42 24.35 -2.70
C ARG A 12 -6.62 23.04 -2.63
N ALA A 13 -6.96 22.07 -3.48
CA ALA A 13 -6.21 20.84 -3.66
C ALA A 13 -4.76 21.09 -4.09
N VAL A 14 -4.54 21.97 -5.09
CA VAL A 14 -3.18 22.33 -5.53
C VAL A 14 -2.41 23.07 -4.46
N VAL A 15 -3.03 24.00 -3.72
CA VAL A 15 -2.36 24.69 -2.59
C VAL A 15 -1.98 23.70 -1.48
N ALA A 16 -2.87 22.75 -1.18
CA ALA A 16 -2.61 21.68 -0.23
C ALA A 16 -1.43 20.81 -0.68
N LEU A 17 -1.40 20.38 -1.93
CA LEU A 17 -0.32 19.54 -2.47
C LEU A 17 1.01 20.28 -2.61
N LYS A 18 1.00 21.59 -2.91
CA LYS A 18 2.21 22.43 -2.83
C LYS A 18 2.79 22.44 -1.42
N THR A 19 1.94 22.47 -0.39
CA THR A 19 2.37 22.38 1.00
C THR A 19 2.93 21.00 1.33
N VAL A 20 2.26 19.92 0.90
CA VAL A 20 2.74 18.54 1.11
C VAL A 20 4.09 18.33 0.44
N SER A 21 4.26 18.81 -0.80
CA SER A 21 5.52 18.76 -1.55
C SER A 21 6.68 19.40 -0.76
N ARG A 22 6.45 20.54 -0.09
CA ARG A 22 7.46 21.20 0.74
C ARG A 22 7.92 20.36 1.94
N PHE A 23 7.07 19.51 2.49
CA PHE A 23 7.39 18.69 3.65
C PHE A 23 7.91 17.30 3.25
N TRP A 24 7.22 16.62 2.33
CA TRP A 24 7.49 15.21 2.01
C TRP A 24 8.15 15.00 0.65
N GLY A 25 8.28 16.04 -0.17
CA GLY A 25 8.86 15.99 -1.49
C GLY A 25 7.82 15.86 -2.61
N GLU A 26 8.10 16.54 -3.72
CA GLU A 26 7.26 16.51 -4.93
C GLU A 26 7.21 15.13 -5.57
N ASP A 27 8.32 14.39 -5.50
CA ASP A 27 8.45 13.04 -6.03
C ASP A 27 7.43 12.08 -5.41
N LYS A 28 7.11 12.21 -4.12
CA LYS A 28 6.05 11.44 -3.44
C LYS A 28 4.68 11.88 -3.92
N VAL A 29 4.44 13.20 -4.01
CA VAL A 29 3.15 13.74 -4.48
C VAL A 29 2.79 13.19 -5.86
N GLN A 30 3.75 13.17 -6.78
CA GLN A 30 3.59 12.63 -8.13
C GLN A 30 3.45 11.11 -8.11
N HIS A 31 4.34 10.41 -7.41
CA HIS A 31 4.34 8.94 -7.38
C HIS A 31 3.01 8.37 -6.86
N TYR A 32 2.51 8.90 -5.75
CA TYR A 32 1.25 8.45 -5.15
C TYR A 32 0.00 9.08 -5.78
N ARG A 33 0.17 9.92 -6.81
CA ARG A 33 -0.94 10.55 -7.56
C ARG A 33 -1.98 11.20 -6.65
N TRP A 34 -1.54 11.88 -5.59
CA TRP A 34 -2.47 12.42 -4.58
C TRP A 34 -3.44 13.46 -5.16
N ALA A 35 -3.08 14.11 -6.27
CA ALA A 35 -3.94 15.03 -7.02
C ALA A 35 -5.24 14.35 -7.52
N GLU A 36 -5.21 13.06 -7.80
CA GLU A 36 -6.36 12.31 -8.34
C GLU A 36 -7.39 11.95 -7.25
N ARG A 37 -7.04 12.08 -5.97
CA ARG A 37 -7.90 11.69 -4.83
C ARG A 37 -8.93 12.78 -4.44
N GLY A 38 -8.85 13.96 -5.06
CA GLY A 38 -9.75 15.08 -4.82
C GLY A 38 -9.38 15.95 -3.62
N GLU A 39 -10.06 17.10 -3.51
CA GLU A 39 -9.72 18.18 -2.56
C GLU A 39 -9.78 17.75 -1.09
N SER A 40 -10.84 17.03 -0.69
CA SER A 40 -11.04 16.58 0.70
C SER A 40 -9.91 15.67 1.19
N TYR A 41 -9.37 14.83 0.31
CA TYR A 41 -8.20 14.00 0.60
C TYR A 41 -6.94 14.86 0.72
N CYS A 42 -6.70 15.74 -0.25
CA CYS A 42 -5.54 16.64 -0.27
C CYS A 42 -5.47 17.53 0.99
N ASN A 43 -6.62 18.02 1.47
CA ASN A 43 -6.68 18.82 2.69
C ASN A 43 -6.30 18.03 3.96
N LYS A 44 -6.76 16.77 4.07
CA LYS A 44 -6.35 15.88 5.18
C LYS A 44 -4.86 15.58 5.12
N LEU A 45 -4.36 15.29 3.92
CA LEU A 45 -2.96 15.01 3.66
C LEU A 45 -2.07 16.22 4.05
N CYS A 46 -2.45 17.43 3.63
CA CYS A 46 -1.78 18.67 4.01
C CYS A 46 -1.78 18.89 5.53
N THR A 47 -2.89 18.60 6.19
CA THR A 47 -2.97 18.73 7.65
C THR A 47 -2.05 17.73 8.34
N ALA A 48 -2.03 16.47 7.91
CA ALA A 48 -1.13 15.46 8.45
C ALA A 48 0.36 15.79 8.21
N ALA A 49 0.71 16.29 7.02
CA ALA A 49 2.08 16.69 6.69
C ALA A 49 2.58 17.90 7.49
N ARG A 50 1.68 18.77 7.97
CA ARG A 50 2.05 19.89 8.86
C ARG A 50 2.43 19.41 10.26
N GLU A 51 1.74 18.37 10.75
CA GLU A 51 2.01 17.76 12.05
C GLU A 51 3.26 16.88 12.00
N VAL A 52 3.36 16.01 10.98
CA VAL A 52 4.49 15.09 10.79
C VAL A 52 5.27 15.51 9.55
N LYS A 53 6.20 16.45 9.72
CA LYS A 53 6.89 17.13 8.61
C LYS A 53 7.90 16.24 7.89
N GLY A 54 8.56 15.34 8.61
CA GLY A 54 9.58 14.45 8.02
C GLY A 54 8.94 13.24 7.35
N TRP A 55 9.31 12.96 6.10
CA TRP A 55 8.84 11.77 5.39
C TRP A 55 9.24 10.47 6.12
N ASP A 56 10.48 10.36 6.62
CA ASP A 56 10.97 9.16 7.30
C ASP A 56 10.14 8.83 8.57
N GLU A 57 9.70 9.86 9.28
CA GLU A 57 8.79 9.67 10.41
C GLU A 57 7.37 9.33 9.95
N ALA A 58 6.88 10.03 8.92
CA ALA A 58 5.55 9.80 8.38
C ALA A 58 5.39 8.37 7.86
N VAL A 59 6.39 7.84 7.13
CA VAL A 59 6.34 6.51 6.55
C VAL A 59 6.33 5.42 7.63
N VAL A 60 7.08 5.57 8.73
CA VAL A 60 7.03 4.64 9.87
C VAL A 60 5.62 4.56 10.46
N LYS A 61 5.00 5.71 10.71
CA LYS A 61 3.65 5.78 11.28
C LYS A 61 2.58 5.28 10.30
N LEU A 62 2.65 5.70 9.03
CA LEU A 62 1.74 5.27 7.98
C LEU A 62 1.80 3.77 7.77
N ASN A 63 2.99 3.18 7.75
CA ASN A 63 3.16 1.74 7.61
C ASN A 63 2.49 0.97 8.74
N ARG A 64 2.57 1.46 9.99
CA ARG A 64 1.85 0.86 11.13
C ARG A 64 0.33 0.96 10.98
N LEU A 65 -0.17 2.10 10.50
CA LEU A 65 -1.59 2.33 10.27
C LEU A 65 -2.15 1.44 9.14
N ILE A 66 -1.46 1.39 8.00
CA ILE A 66 -1.81 0.57 6.85
C ILE A 66 -1.76 -0.91 7.23
N HIS A 67 -0.70 -1.34 7.92
CA HIS A 67 -0.55 -2.72 8.39
C HIS A 67 -1.68 -3.14 9.34
N SER A 68 -2.01 -2.29 10.32
CA SER A 68 -3.13 -2.53 11.23
C SER A 68 -4.44 -2.68 10.46
N ARG A 69 -4.70 -1.82 9.47
CA ARG A 69 -5.90 -1.91 8.64
C ARG A 69 -5.92 -3.18 7.80
N ALA A 70 -4.80 -3.55 7.18
CA ALA A 70 -4.68 -4.75 6.35
C ALA A 70 -5.01 -6.02 7.16
N ARG A 71 -4.58 -6.10 8.43
CA ARG A 71 -4.91 -7.22 9.32
C ARG A 71 -6.39 -7.27 9.70
N GLN A 72 -7.07 -6.13 9.79
CA GLN A 72 -8.49 -6.06 10.17
C GLN A 72 -9.43 -6.46 9.03
N LEU A 73 -9.12 -6.03 7.80
CA LEU A 73 -10.04 -6.19 6.66
C LEU A 73 -10.09 -7.60 6.04
N ARG A 74 -9.28 -8.56 6.55
CA ARG A 74 -9.01 -9.88 5.94
C ARG A 74 -8.45 -9.77 4.50
N VAL A 75 -7.80 -10.84 4.05
CA VAL A 75 -7.12 -10.88 2.73
C VAL A 75 -8.13 -10.55 1.62
N GLY A 76 -7.86 -9.47 0.87
CA GLY A 76 -8.73 -8.99 -0.22
C GLY A 76 -9.29 -7.56 -0.05
N GLY A 77 -9.33 -7.03 1.18
CA GLY A 77 -9.95 -5.72 1.45
C GLY A 77 -9.09 -4.47 1.16
N VAL A 78 -7.78 -4.64 0.94
CA VAL A 78 -6.88 -3.53 0.56
C VAL A 78 -6.76 -3.50 -0.97
N LYS A 79 -7.03 -2.35 -1.60
CA LYS A 79 -6.93 -2.22 -3.06
C LYS A 79 -5.47 -2.33 -3.50
N VAL A 80 -5.24 -3.00 -4.63
CA VAL A 80 -3.97 -2.90 -5.35
C VAL A 80 -3.89 -1.48 -5.90
N SER A 81 -3.00 -0.67 -5.35
CA SER A 81 -2.82 0.73 -5.74
C SER A 81 -1.45 1.21 -5.31
N VAL A 82 -0.86 2.09 -6.13
CA VAL A 82 0.35 2.84 -5.76
C VAL A 82 0.10 3.68 -4.51
N ASN A 83 -1.11 4.21 -4.32
CA ASN A 83 -1.47 4.96 -3.12
C ASN A 83 -2.25 4.08 -2.14
N SER A 84 -1.51 3.51 -1.19
CA SER A 84 -2.09 2.68 -0.12
C SER A 84 -2.61 3.49 1.08
N ILE A 85 -2.49 4.82 1.07
CA ILE A 85 -2.96 5.68 2.17
C ILE A 85 -4.46 5.97 1.99
N GLU A 86 -5.24 5.76 3.04
CA GLU A 86 -6.66 6.14 3.08
C GLU A 86 -6.90 7.33 4.01
N PRO A 87 -8.03 8.05 3.85
CA PRO A 87 -8.36 9.20 4.68
C PRO A 87 -8.25 8.94 6.19
N GLN A 88 -8.62 7.74 6.65
CA GLN A 88 -8.55 7.39 8.08
C GLN A 88 -7.11 7.32 8.61
N ASP A 89 -6.15 6.89 7.77
CA ASP A 89 -4.75 6.87 8.17
C ASP A 89 -4.23 8.30 8.34
N LEU A 90 -4.65 9.23 7.46
CA LEU A 90 -4.25 10.64 7.56
C LEU A 90 -4.82 11.32 8.81
N ILE A 91 -6.05 10.95 9.20
CA ILE A 91 -6.66 11.44 10.44
C ILE A 91 -5.87 10.91 11.65
N SER A 92 -5.53 9.62 11.67
CA SER A 92 -4.71 9.04 12.74
C SER A 92 -3.28 9.61 12.76
N LEU A 93 -2.65 9.77 11.60
CA LEU A 93 -1.29 10.33 11.48
C LEU A 93 -1.24 11.76 12.04
N ARG A 94 -2.25 12.57 11.75
CA ARG A 94 -2.38 13.92 12.31
C ARG A 94 -2.38 13.91 13.83
N VAL A 95 -3.08 12.96 14.46
CA VAL A 95 -3.19 12.87 15.92
C VAL A 95 -1.94 12.23 16.54
N TRP A 96 -1.26 11.36 15.80
CA TRP A 96 -0.02 10.73 16.22
C TRP A 96 1.18 11.67 15.99
N SER A 97 1.20 12.82 16.65
CA SER A 97 2.23 13.85 16.45
C SER A 97 3.57 13.51 17.12
N HIS A 98 3.56 12.76 18.21
CA HIS A 98 4.76 12.37 18.96
C HIS A 98 5.35 11.03 18.47
N LYS A 99 6.58 10.74 18.89
CA LYS A 99 7.35 9.53 18.53
C LYS A 99 7.22 8.38 19.53
N ASP A 100 6.12 8.35 20.28
CA ASP A 100 5.82 7.23 21.17
C ASP A 100 4.67 6.39 20.59
N THR A 101 4.21 5.43 21.38
CA THR A 101 3.08 4.58 21.05
C THR A 101 1.80 5.39 20.81
N TYR A 102 1.01 4.97 19.82
CA TYR A 102 -0.30 5.53 19.52
C TYR A 102 -1.40 4.50 19.73
N THR A 103 -2.41 4.87 20.51
CA THR A 103 -3.59 4.04 20.71
C THR A 103 -4.69 4.48 19.76
N ARG A 104 -5.07 3.58 18.85
CA ARG A 104 -6.19 3.77 17.93
C ARG A 104 -7.40 2.99 18.44
N LYS A 105 -8.54 3.66 18.57
CA LYS A 105 -9.82 2.99 18.75
C LYS A 105 -10.35 2.53 17.40
N VAL A 106 -10.64 1.25 17.28
CA VAL A 106 -11.35 0.66 16.14
C VAL A 106 -12.52 -0.11 16.73
N ASP A 107 -13.72 0.37 16.45
CA ASP A 107 -14.96 -0.05 17.12
C ASP A 107 -14.81 0.08 18.65
N GLU A 108 -14.91 -1.03 19.39
CA GLU A 108 -14.76 -1.11 20.84
C GLU A 108 -13.37 -1.59 21.30
N ARG A 109 -12.43 -1.79 20.35
CA ARG A 109 -11.09 -2.31 20.65
C ARG A 109 -10.05 -1.21 20.53
N GLU A 110 -9.17 -1.17 21.51
CA GLU A 110 -7.96 -0.34 21.48
C GLU A 110 -6.82 -1.13 20.85
N ILE A 111 -6.24 -0.55 19.80
CA ILE A 111 -5.08 -1.12 19.11
C ILE A 111 -3.91 -0.19 19.35
N VAL A 112 -2.87 -0.77 19.94
CA VAL A 112 -1.64 -0.09 20.33
C VAL A 112 -0.64 -0.22 19.19
N LEU A 113 -0.23 0.91 18.60
CA LEU A 113 0.72 0.99 17.50
C LEU A 113 2.05 1.58 18.00
N PRO A 114 3.14 0.80 18.03
CA PRO A 114 4.44 1.33 18.45
C PRO A 114 5.06 2.19 17.35
N PHE A 115 5.79 3.24 17.75
CA PHE A 115 6.65 4.00 16.84
C PHE A 115 7.94 3.21 16.57
N ARG A 116 7.86 2.26 15.63
CA ARG A 116 8.97 1.42 15.19
C ARG A 116 8.75 1.00 13.74
N GLU A 117 9.82 0.90 12.96
CA GLU A 117 9.77 0.35 11.60
C GLU A 117 9.17 -1.07 11.58
N LEU A 118 8.43 -1.38 10.51
CA LEU A 118 7.96 -2.74 10.24
C LEU A 118 9.08 -3.53 9.57
N ALA A 119 9.40 -4.71 10.08
CA ALA A 119 10.33 -5.59 9.40
C ALA A 119 9.67 -6.24 8.18
N ALA A 120 10.45 -6.58 7.17
CA ALA A 120 9.96 -7.31 5.99
C ALA A 120 9.30 -8.65 6.37
N THR A 121 9.79 -9.29 7.45
CA THR A 121 9.23 -10.52 8.01
C THR A 121 7.86 -10.35 8.68
N ASP A 122 7.48 -9.12 9.03
CA ASP A 122 6.21 -8.81 9.68
C ASP A 122 5.11 -8.47 8.66
N LEU A 123 5.43 -8.43 7.37
CA LEU A 123 4.50 -8.02 6.33
C LEU A 123 3.45 -9.12 6.06
N PRO A 124 2.16 -8.75 5.89
CA PRO A 124 1.16 -9.70 5.45
C PRO A 124 1.48 -10.23 4.04
N ALA A 125 1.03 -11.44 3.74
CA ALA A 125 1.17 -12.01 2.41
C ALA A 125 0.56 -11.08 1.34
N GLY A 126 1.29 -10.89 0.23
CA GLY A 126 0.90 -10.00 -0.85
C GLY A 126 1.17 -8.51 -0.61
N PHE A 127 2.04 -8.17 0.35
CA PHE A 127 2.48 -6.79 0.59
C PHE A 127 4.00 -6.63 0.49
N CYS A 128 4.43 -5.43 0.14
CA CYS A 128 5.83 -5.00 0.19
C CYS A 128 5.97 -3.51 0.48
N PHE A 129 7.20 -3.08 0.67
CA PHE A 129 7.54 -1.66 0.65
C PHE A 129 7.84 -1.19 -0.77
N ASP A 130 7.35 -0.01 -1.11
CA ASP A 130 7.70 0.65 -2.36
C ASP A 130 9.06 1.37 -2.29
N ARG A 131 9.41 2.10 -3.36
CA ARG A 131 10.67 2.86 -3.46
C ARG A 131 10.84 3.98 -2.44
N PHE A 132 9.77 4.40 -1.75
CA PHE A 132 9.78 5.41 -0.70
C PHE A 132 9.54 4.80 0.68
N GLY A 133 9.55 3.47 0.78
CA GLY A 133 9.40 2.72 2.02
C GLY A 133 7.94 2.52 2.45
N LEU A 134 6.94 2.95 1.68
CA LEU A 134 5.54 2.83 2.06
C LEU A 134 5.03 1.42 1.79
N LEU A 135 4.26 0.87 2.74
CA LEU A 135 3.63 -0.43 2.63
C LEU A 135 2.51 -0.39 1.57
N ILE A 136 2.65 -1.20 0.52
CA ILE A 136 1.70 -1.35 -0.58
C ILE A 136 1.26 -2.81 -0.75
N ARG A 137 0.05 -3.01 -1.29
CA ARG A 137 -0.41 -4.33 -1.72
C ARG A 137 0.13 -4.62 -3.11
N MET A 138 0.87 -5.71 -3.27
CA MET A 138 1.29 -6.18 -4.58
C MET A 138 0.10 -6.69 -5.37
N GLU A 139 0.16 -6.49 -6.70
CA GLU A 139 -0.70 -7.23 -7.60
C GLU A 139 -0.28 -8.70 -7.55
N GLU A 140 -1.20 -9.56 -7.12
CA GLU A 140 -0.99 -11.00 -7.16
C GLU A 140 -0.95 -11.38 -8.64
N GLN A 141 0.24 -11.67 -9.17
CA GLN A 141 0.35 -12.37 -10.43
C GLN A 141 -0.40 -13.68 -10.24
N ARG A 142 -1.64 -13.75 -10.74
CA ARG A 142 -2.29 -15.04 -10.93
C ARG A 142 -1.28 -15.87 -11.73
N PRO A 143 -0.90 -17.09 -11.29
CA PRO A 143 -0.26 -18.01 -12.21
C PRO A 143 -1.20 -18.08 -13.40
N GLU A 144 -0.66 -17.68 -14.56
CA GLU A 144 -1.33 -17.74 -15.84
C GLU A 144 -1.96 -19.14 -15.91
N SER A 145 -3.29 -19.20 -15.86
CA SER A 145 -3.99 -20.46 -15.98
C SER A 145 -3.54 -21.04 -17.31
N VAL A 146 -2.79 -22.14 -17.25
CA VAL A 146 -2.46 -22.96 -18.42
C VAL A 146 -3.76 -23.10 -19.21
N PRO A 147 -3.80 -22.74 -20.50
CA PRO A 147 -5.01 -22.87 -21.27
C PRO A 147 -5.39 -24.36 -21.33
N GLU A 148 -6.39 -24.75 -20.54
CA GLU A 148 -7.18 -25.96 -20.79
C GLU A 148 -7.96 -25.74 -22.09
N GLY A 149 -7.27 -26.00 -23.21
CA GLY A 149 -7.85 -26.14 -24.54
C GLY A 149 -7.28 -27.41 -25.14
N GLY A 150 -7.95 -28.54 -24.88
CA GLY A 150 -7.50 -29.85 -25.27
C GLY A 150 -7.55 -30.13 -26.77
N VAL A 151 -6.80 -31.16 -27.18
CA VAL A 151 -7.14 -32.05 -28.29
C VAL A 151 -6.75 -33.46 -27.86
N MET A 152 -7.75 -34.33 -27.66
CA MET A 152 -7.56 -35.78 -27.73
C MET A 152 -7.38 -36.13 -29.20
N ILE A 153 -6.21 -36.64 -29.57
CA ILE A 153 -6.03 -37.44 -30.79
C ILE A 153 -5.21 -38.69 -30.45
N ASP A 154 -5.86 -39.81 -30.69
CA ASP A 154 -5.41 -41.20 -30.88
C ASP A 154 -4.22 -41.76 -30.10
N GLY A 155 -4.51 -42.91 -29.47
CA GLY A 155 -3.60 -43.64 -28.62
C GLY A 155 -2.35 -44.14 -29.34
N VAL A 156 -1.21 -43.88 -28.70
CA VAL A 156 -0.14 -44.85 -28.52
C VAL A 156 0.39 -44.64 -27.11
N VAL A 157 0.29 -45.69 -26.28
CA VAL A 157 1.01 -45.79 -25.02
C VAL A 157 2.50 -45.75 -25.35
N SER A 158 3.21 -44.74 -24.85
CA SER A 158 4.67 -44.74 -24.81
C SER A 158 5.13 -44.68 -23.36
N GLU A 159 5.41 -45.89 -22.91
CA GLU A 159 6.03 -46.34 -21.67
C GLU A 159 7.30 -45.52 -21.35
N TRP A 160 7.29 -44.79 -20.24
CA TRP A 160 8.51 -44.30 -19.59
C TRP A 160 8.39 -44.51 -18.08
N SER A 161 8.92 -45.64 -17.60
CA SER A 161 9.44 -45.79 -16.23
C SER A 161 10.29 -47.08 -16.11
N GLN A 162 11.51 -47.03 -16.65
CA GLN A 162 12.68 -47.65 -16.01
C GLN A 162 13.36 -46.50 -15.22
N GLN A 163 13.84 -46.60 -14.00
CA GLN A 163 14.43 -47.72 -13.29
C GLN A 163 14.43 -47.38 -11.78
N VAL A 164 13.79 -48.21 -10.96
CA VAL A 164 14.11 -48.28 -9.52
C VAL A 164 15.19 -49.34 -9.38
N GLN A 165 16.36 -48.97 -8.84
CA GLN A 165 17.24 -49.93 -8.17
C GLN A 165 17.52 -49.43 -6.76
N ARG A 166 16.93 -50.15 -5.79
CA ARG A 166 17.46 -50.27 -4.43
C ARG A 166 18.01 -51.68 -4.26
N PRO A 167 19.19 -51.87 -3.66
CA PRO A 167 19.74 -53.20 -3.40
C PRO A 167 19.06 -53.84 -2.19
N ARG A 168 18.88 -55.17 -2.27
CA ARG A 168 18.43 -56.02 -1.17
C ARG A 168 19.53 -56.18 -0.11
N LYS A 169 19.14 -56.14 1.16
CA LYS A 169 19.44 -57.18 2.16
C LYS A 169 18.25 -57.29 3.10
#